data_AF-A0A1B1UCP8-F1
#
_entry.id   AF-A0A1B1UCP8-F1
#
_cell.length_a   1.000
_cell.length_b   1.000
_cell.length_c   1.000
_cell.angle_alpha   90.00
_cell.angle_beta   90.00
_cell.angle_gamma   90.00
#
_symmetry.space_group_name_H-M   'P 1'
#
loop_
_entity.id
_entity.type
_entity.pdbx_description
1 polymer ?
#
loop_
_entity_poly.entity_id
_entity_poly.type
_entity_poly.pdbx_seq_one_letter_code
_entity_poly.pdbx_strand_id
1 'polypeptide(L)'
;MPSESGADDNALLSLERQFEVLAREFAVLLRTAANQNGEIMPGYGCGAGPANRSKGSCEARAGDEADKLAAERLERLEAALARLEPIERAIMAAPAQTVVGLGVKARHTAYIISEYWAEPLEKAEWDRRAVRLLIEAVCVVAGRPLDMTGLANHSSEVEHGQVTTLPAIPG
;
A
#
# COMPACT_ATOMS: atom_id res chain seq x y z
N MET A 1 -39.89 16.70 23.34
CA MET A 1 -39.18 17.46 22.31
C MET A 1 -38.10 16.55 21.74
N PRO A 2 -38.28 15.93 20.57
CA PRO A 2 -37.20 15.22 19.91
C PRO A 2 -36.27 16.28 19.31
N SER A 3 -35.06 16.39 19.82
CA SER A 3 -34.00 17.16 19.19
C SER A 3 -33.60 16.44 17.91
N GLU A 4 -34.09 16.92 16.78
CA GLU A 4 -33.50 16.67 15.46
C GLU A 4 -32.08 17.28 15.45
N SER A 5 -31.12 16.59 16.06
CA SER A 5 -29.74 16.73 15.62
C SER A 5 -29.73 16.12 14.21
N GLY A 6 -29.70 16.98 13.18
CA GLY A 6 -29.54 16.53 11.81
C GLY A 6 -28.47 15.45 11.78
N ALA A 7 -28.79 14.33 11.14
CA ALA A 7 -27.91 13.18 11.04
C ALA A 7 -26.60 13.60 10.38
N ASP A 8 -25.62 13.98 11.18
CA ASP A 8 -24.45 14.69 10.71
C ASP A 8 -23.20 13.85 10.95
N ASP A 9 -22.73 13.24 9.87
CA ASP A 9 -21.50 12.47 9.81
C ASP A 9 -20.25 13.40 9.71
N ASN A 10 -20.37 14.69 10.00
CA ASN A 10 -19.25 15.64 10.00
C ASN A 10 -18.05 15.16 10.85
N ALA A 11 -18.29 14.48 11.97
CA ALA A 11 -17.22 13.88 12.76
C ALA A 11 -16.47 12.78 11.98
N LEU A 12 -17.20 11.87 11.32
CA LEU A 12 -16.63 10.83 10.46
C LEU A 12 -15.86 11.44 9.28
N LEU A 13 -16.41 12.46 8.63
CA LEU A 13 -15.76 13.16 7.52
C LEU A 13 -14.48 13.89 7.95
N SER A 14 -14.47 14.46 9.15
CA SER A 14 -13.28 15.10 9.72
C SER A 14 -12.17 14.06 10.01
N LEU A 15 -12.54 12.93 10.63
CA LEU A 15 -11.62 11.83 10.88
C LEU A 15 -11.05 11.25 9.59
N GLU A 16 -11.89 11.12 8.57
CA GLU A 16 -11.46 10.62 7.27
C GLU A 16 -10.43 11.53 6.60
N ARG A 17 -10.62 12.85 6.66
CA ARG A 17 -9.62 13.78 6.11
C ARG A 17 -8.27 13.62 6.81
N GLN A 18 -8.28 13.43 8.13
CA GLN A 18 -7.06 13.16 8.90
C GLN A 18 -6.42 11.83 8.48
N PHE A 19 -7.25 10.79 8.34
CA PHE A 19 -6.82 9.48 7.86
C PHE A 19 -6.17 9.57 6.47
N GLU A 20 -6.79 10.23 5.50
CA GLU A 20 -6.25 10.36 4.14
C GLU A 20 -4.89 11.08 4.10
N VAL A 21 -4.69 12.08 4.97
CA VAL A 21 -3.40 12.78 5.08
C VAL A 21 -2.32 11.82 5.58
N LEU A 22 -2.59 11.07 6.64
CA LEU A 22 -1.63 10.11 7.20
C LEU A 22 -1.40 8.90 6.30
N ALA A 23 -2.45 8.38 5.65
CA ALA A 23 -2.34 7.26 4.71
C ALA A 23 -1.47 7.62 3.50
N ARG A 24 -1.55 8.88 3.00
CA ARG A 24 -0.65 9.37 1.96
C ARG A 24 0.79 9.49 2.46
N GLU A 25 1.01 10.00 3.66
CA GLU A 25 2.34 10.06 4.29
C GLU A 25 2.95 8.64 4.38
N PHE A 26 2.17 7.69 4.88
CA PHE A 26 2.54 6.28 5.00
C PHE A 26 2.88 5.65 3.64
N ALA A 27 2.07 5.87 2.62
CA ALA A 27 2.34 5.37 1.26
C ALA A 27 3.60 5.97 0.63
N VAL A 28 3.93 7.24 0.95
CA VAL A 28 5.21 7.84 0.53
C VAL A 28 6.39 7.14 1.23
N LEU A 29 6.30 6.92 2.54
CA LEU A 29 7.34 6.21 3.30
C LEU A 29 7.59 4.81 2.72
N LEU A 30 6.54 4.03 2.46
CA LEU A 30 6.65 2.70 1.86
C LEU A 30 7.29 2.72 0.46
N ARG A 31 6.88 3.63 -0.42
CA ARG A 31 7.48 3.75 -1.76
C ARG A 31 8.95 4.16 -1.72
N THR A 32 9.31 5.08 -0.83
CA THR A 32 10.71 5.48 -0.67
C THR A 32 11.59 4.36 -0.12
N ALA A 33 11.02 3.41 0.64
CA ALA A 33 11.72 2.20 1.06
C ALA A 33 11.89 1.20 -0.09
N ALA A 34 10.83 0.96 -0.88
CA ALA A 34 10.86 0.01 -1.99
C ALA A 34 11.84 0.40 -3.12
N ASN A 35 11.86 1.68 -3.51
CA ASN A 35 12.68 2.15 -4.64
C ASN A 35 14.19 2.12 -4.36
N GLN A 36 14.62 2.09 -3.10
CA GLN A 36 16.04 2.10 -2.73
C GLN A 36 16.63 0.69 -2.56
N ASN A 37 15.77 -0.32 -2.40
CA ASN A 37 16.19 -1.73 -2.42
C ASN A 37 16.55 -2.21 -3.84
N GLY A 38 16.22 -1.45 -4.89
CA GLY A 38 16.52 -1.78 -6.29
C GLY A 38 17.89 -1.28 -6.81
N GLU A 39 18.62 -0.44 -6.07
CA GLU A 39 19.90 0.15 -6.52
C GLU A 39 21.16 -0.58 -5.98
N ILE A 40 21.01 -1.75 -5.36
CA ILE A 40 22.17 -2.60 -5.04
C ILE A 40 22.26 -3.71 -6.09
N MET A 41 22.77 -3.35 -7.28
CA MET A 41 23.39 -4.32 -8.18
C MET A 41 24.75 -4.70 -7.59
N PRO A 42 24.97 -5.93 -7.07
CA PRO A 42 26.31 -6.37 -6.76
C PRO A 42 27.01 -6.56 -8.10
N GLY A 43 27.95 -5.67 -8.41
CA GLY A 43 28.83 -5.80 -9.56
C GLY A 43 29.64 -7.11 -9.46
N TYR A 44 29.09 -8.19 -10.00
CA TYR A 44 29.85 -9.39 -10.33
C TYR A 44 30.72 -9.06 -11.54
N GLY A 45 31.87 -8.45 -11.25
CA GLY A 45 32.82 -8.01 -12.26
C GLY A 45 34.20 -7.73 -11.69
N CYS A 46 34.69 -8.57 -10.79
CA CYS A 46 36.12 -8.57 -10.44
C CYS A 46 36.73 -9.90 -10.89
N GLY A 47 37.38 -9.85 -12.05
CA GLY A 47 38.21 -10.93 -12.59
C GLY A 47 39.29 -11.34 -11.60
N ALA A 48 39.62 -12.64 -11.65
CA ALA A 48 40.67 -13.25 -10.88
C ALA A 48 42.04 -12.63 -11.24
N GLY A 49 42.65 -11.93 -10.28
CA GLY A 49 44.06 -11.57 -10.29
C GLY A 49 44.62 -11.77 -8.88
N PRO A 50 45.75 -12.49 -8.70
CA PRO A 50 46.23 -12.81 -7.36
C PRO A 50 47.09 -11.68 -6.77
N ALA A 51 46.95 -11.55 -5.45
CA ALA A 51 47.91 -11.01 -4.49
C ALA A 51 48.27 -9.50 -4.59
N ASN A 52 47.76 -8.71 -3.63
CA ASN A 52 48.51 -8.26 -2.45
C ASN A 52 47.89 -6.95 -1.91
N ARG A 53 47.88 -6.82 -0.57
CA ARG A 53 47.81 -5.56 0.22
C ARG A 53 46.42 -4.99 0.60
N SER A 54 46.14 -5.05 1.91
CA SER A 54 45.25 -4.19 2.71
C SER A 54 43.77 -4.07 2.28
N LYS A 55 42.99 -5.12 2.56
CA LYS A 55 41.52 -5.06 2.66
C LYS A 55 41.16 -5.02 4.14
N GLY A 56 40.71 -3.88 4.64
CA GLY A 56 40.27 -3.79 6.03
C GLY A 56 40.05 -2.36 6.48
N SER A 57 39.12 -1.63 5.84
CA SER A 57 38.55 -0.42 6.44
C SER A 57 37.31 0.13 5.70
N CYS A 58 37.08 -0.25 4.44
CA CYS A 58 36.04 0.40 3.62
C CYS A 58 34.66 -0.26 3.72
N GLU A 59 34.62 -1.59 3.88
CA GLU A 59 33.38 -2.38 3.86
C GLU A 59 32.57 -2.27 5.16
N ALA A 60 33.23 -2.07 6.30
CA ALA A 60 32.56 -1.97 7.61
C ALA A 60 31.76 -0.66 7.81
N ARG A 61 32.17 0.44 7.16
CA ARG A 61 31.50 1.75 7.28
C ARG A 61 30.24 1.87 6.43
N ALA A 62 30.16 1.12 5.33
CA ALA A 62 28.99 1.14 4.45
C ALA A 62 27.80 0.33 5.01
N GLY A 63 28.08 -0.75 5.76
CA GLY A 63 27.05 -1.52 6.45
C GLY A 63 26.38 -0.75 7.59
N ASP A 64 27.19 -0.06 8.41
CA ASP A 64 26.71 0.69 9.58
C ASP A 64 25.75 1.85 9.22
N GLU A 65 26.04 2.58 8.13
CA GLU A 65 25.16 3.66 7.65
C GLU A 65 23.88 3.14 6.98
N ALA A 66 23.94 1.98 6.31
CA ALA A 66 22.76 1.35 5.72
C ALA A 66 21.81 0.81 6.80
N ASP A 67 22.37 0.18 7.84
CA ASP A 67 21.62 -0.33 8.98
C ASP A 67 20.97 0.81 9.78
N LYS A 68 21.70 1.91 9.99
CA LYS A 68 21.16 3.12 10.62
C LYS A 68 20.02 3.74 9.81
N LEU A 69 20.17 3.85 8.49
CA LEU A 69 19.12 4.38 7.61
C LEU A 69 17.87 3.48 7.61
N ALA A 70 18.05 2.16 7.67
CA ALA A 70 16.95 1.21 7.81
C ALA A 70 16.22 1.36 9.16
N ALA A 71 16.97 1.55 10.26
CA ALA A 71 16.40 1.78 11.58
C ALA A 71 15.60 3.09 11.64
N GLU A 72 16.13 4.20 11.13
CA GLU A 72 15.42 5.49 11.06
C GLU A 72 14.12 5.40 10.23
N ARG A 73 14.10 4.56 9.19
CA ARG A 73 12.88 4.34 8.38
C ARG A 73 11.84 3.54 9.13
N LEU A 74 12.25 2.48 9.80
CA LEU A 74 11.36 1.67 10.61
C LEU A 74 10.73 2.54 11.70
N GLU A 75 11.52 3.37 12.39
CA GLU A 75 11.03 4.31 13.40
C GLU A 75 9.99 5.28 12.81
N ARG A 76 10.23 5.83 11.62
CA ARG A 76 9.25 6.71 10.94
C ARG A 76 7.97 5.95 10.56
N LEU A 77 8.08 4.70 10.13
CA LEU A 77 6.94 3.86 9.77
C LEU A 77 6.10 3.54 11.01
N GLU A 78 6.74 3.13 12.10
CA GLU A 78 6.11 2.87 13.40
C GLU A 78 5.44 4.13 13.96
N ALA A 79 6.11 5.28 13.89
CA ALA A 79 5.53 6.55 14.31
C ALA A 79 4.32 6.99 13.46
N ALA A 80 4.29 6.64 12.16
CA ALA A 80 3.13 6.86 11.32
C ALA A 80 1.97 5.92 11.67
N LEU A 81 2.24 4.63 11.91
CA LEU A 81 1.23 3.65 12.34
C LEU A 81 0.63 4.01 13.71
N ALA A 82 1.46 4.43 14.66
CA ALA A 82 1.00 4.86 15.98
C ALA A 82 0.05 6.08 15.92
N ARG A 83 0.20 6.94 14.90
CA ARG A 83 -0.71 8.07 14.66
C ARG A 83 -2.00 7.65 13.96
N LEU A 84 -1.95 6.62 13.10
CA LEU A 84 -3.13 6.10 12.41
C LEU A 84 -4.09 5.41 13.39
N GLU A 85 -3.58 4.50 14.22
CA GLU A 85 -4.39 3.65 15.11
C GLU A 85 -5.53 4.39 15.85
N PRO A 86 -5.31 5.51 16.56
CA PRO A 86 -6.39 6.21 17.27
C PRO A 86 -7.48 6.75 16.32
N ILE A 87 -7.12 7.15 15.10
CA ILE A 87 -8.08 7.63 14.09
C ILE A 87 -8.90 6.45 13.55
N GLU A 88 -8.25 5.32 13.27
CA GLU A 88 -8.94 4.10 12.82
C GLU A 88 -9.98 3.65 13.84
N ARG A 89 -9.58 3.57 15.12
CA ARG A 89 -10.50 3.24 16.21
C ARG A 89 -11.65 4.25 16.31
N ALA A 90 -11.38 5.54 16.14
CA ALA A 90 -12.41 6.58 16.18
C ALA A 90 -13.41 6.44 15.01
N ILE A 91 -12.93 6.17 13.80
CA ILE A 91 -13.78 5.92 12.62
C ILE A 91 -14.64 4.68 12.84
N MET A 92 -14.07 3.61 13.40
CA MET A 92 -14.81 2.37 13.66
C MET A 92 -15.84 2.54 14.77
N ALA A 93 -15.53 3.29 15.84
CA ALA A 93 -16.42 3.52 16.97
C ALA A 93 -17.57 4.51 16.68
N ALA A 94 -17.35 5.52 15.85
CA ALA A 94 -18.38 6.51 15.54
C ALA A 94 -19.50 5.88 14.70
N PRO A 95 -20.78 6.01 15.06
CA PRO A 95 -21.88 5.50 14.24
C PRO A 95 -21.98 6.29 12.93
N ALA A 96 -22.29 5.59 11.83
CA ALA A 96 -22.65 6.23 10.57
C ALA A 96 -24.16 6.46 10.53
N GLN A 97 -24.58 7.71 10.35
CA GLN A 97 -25.99 8.10 10.34
C GLN A 97 -26.52 8.31 8.91
N THR A 98 -25.62 8.45 7.94
CA THR A 98 -25.93 8.59 6.52
C THR A 98 -25.15 7.59 5.67
N VAL A 99 -25.54 7.47 4.40
CA VAL A 99 -24.79 6.67 3.42
C VAL A 99 -23.38 7.22 3.21
N VAL A 100 -23.17 8.52 3.40
CA VAL A 100 -21.84 9.14 3.33
C VAL A 100 -20.94 8.61 4.46
N GLY A 101 -21.43 8.57 5.70
CA GLY A 101 -20.71 7.98 6.83
C GLY A 101 -20.44 6.48 6.65
N LEU A 102 -21.37 5.74 6.04
CA LEU A 102 -21.12 4.34 5.65
C LEU A 102 -20.01 4.23 4.61
N GLY A 103 -19.95 5.16 3.64
CA GLY A 103 -18.85 5.26 2.69
C GLY A 103 -17.49 5.47 3.36
N VAL A 104 -17.42 6.32 4.40
CA VAL A 104 -16.19 6.51 5.19
C VAL A 104 -15.72 5.18 5.80
N LYS A 105 -16.64 4.46 6.46
CA LYS A 105 -16.31 3.17 7.09
C LYS A 105 -15.93 2.10 6.07
N ALA A 106 -16.62 2.04 4.95
CA ALA A 106 -16.34 1.10 3.86
C ALA A 106 -14.95 1.33 3.28
N ARG A 107 -14.59 2.59 3.00
CA ARG A 107 -13.23 2.94 2.55
C ARG A 107 -12.16 2.59 3.58
N HIS A 108 -12.44 2.87 4.85
CA HIS A 108 -11.51 2.54 5.91
C HIS A 108 -11.32 1.01 6.06
N THR A 109 -12.40 0.25 5.91
CA THR A 109 -12.34 -1.22 5.89
C THR A 109 -11.49 -1.71 4.71
N ALA A 110 -11.69 -1.18 3.49
CA ALA A 110 -10.85 -1.54 2.34
C ALA A 110 -9.35 -1.28 2.57
N TYR A 111 -9.00 -0.26 3.36
CA TYR A 111 -7.62 -0.03 3.73
C TYR A 111 -7.08 -1.10 4.70
N ILE A 112 -7.84 -1.45 5.74
CA ILE A 112 -7.45 -2.46 6.73
C ILE A 112 -7.25 -3.83 6.06
N ILE A 113 -8.16 -4.21 5.16
CA ILE A 113 -8.12 -5.47 4.41
C ILE A 113 -7.63 -5.28 2.97
N SER A 114 -6.63 -4.42 2.78
CA SER A 114 -6.10 -4.07 1.46
C SER A 114 -5.60 -5.28 0.66
N GLU A 115 -5.20 -6.37 1.33
CA GLU A 115 -4.81 -7.64 0.73
C GLU A 115 -5.92 -8.28 -0.11
N TYR A 116 -7.19 -7.92 0.12
CA TYR A 116 -8.31 -8.40 -0.70
C TYR A 116 -8.23 -7.85 -2.13
N TRP A 117 -7.57 -6.70 -2.34
CA TRP A 117 -7.33 -6.10 -3.65
C TRP A 117 -5.98 -6.49 -4.28
N ALA A 118 -5.21 -7.40 -3.66
CA ALA A 118 -3.92 -7.83 -4.20
C ALA A 118 -4.02 -8.65 -5.50
N GLU A 119 -5.18 -9.25 -5.76
CA GLU A 119 -5.46 -10.05 -6.95
C GLU A 119 -6.69 -9.55 -7.72
N PRO A 120 -6.79 -9.83 -9.04
CA PRO A 120 -8.00 -9.56 -9.82
C PRO A 120 -9.24 -10.18 -9.19
N LEU A 121 -10.38 -9.50 -9.30
CA LEU A 121 -11.64 -9.93 -8.67
C LEU A 121 -12.07 -11.33 -9.12
N GLU A 122 -11.72 -11.72 -10.35
CA GLU A 122 -12.03 -13.02 -10.94
C GLU A 122 -11.31 -14.18 -10.25
N LYS A 123 -10.11 -13.91 -9.71
CA LYS A 123 -9.26 -14.88 -9.02
C LYS A 123 -9.50 -14.93 -7.52
N ALA A 124 -10.19 -13.94 -6.97
CA ALA A 124 -10.49 -13.87 -5.54
C ALA A 124 -11.44 -14.99 -5.10
N GLU A 125 -11.12 -15.59 -3.96
CA GLU A 125 -12.00 -16.48 -3.21
C GLU A 125 -13.37 -15.81 -2.96
N TRP A 126 -14.40 -16.64 -2.80
CA TRP A 126 -15.79 -16.16 -2.76
C TRP A 126 -16.06 -15.14 -1.65
N ASP A 127 -15.50 -15.35 -0.46
CA ASP A 127 -15.60 -14.45 0.69
C ASP A 127 -14.94 -13.08 0.42
N ARG A 128 -13.72 -13.08 -0.11
CA ARG A 128 -13.01 -11.86 -0.50
C ARG A 128 -13.78 -11.10 -1.56
N ARG A 129 -14.28 -11.82 -2.56
CA ARG A 129 -15.09 -11.25 -3.65
C ARG A 129 -16.36 -10.57 -3.11
N ALA A 130 -17.08 -11.23 -2.22
CA ALA A 130 -18.29 -10.70 -1.62
C ALA A 130 -18.02 -9.41 -0.83
N VAL A 131 -16.97 -9.40 -0.01
CA VAL A 131 -16.57 -8.22 0.78
C VAL A 131 -16.17 -7.05 -0.12
N ARG A 132 -15.36 -7.30 -1.16
CA ARG A 132 -14.95 -6.27 -2.13
C ARG A 132 -16.15 -5.65 -2.84
N LEU A 133 -17.05 -6.48 -3.38
CA LEU A 133 -18.25 -6.02 -4.08
C LEU A 133 -19.15 -5.18 -3.18
N LEU A 134 -19.34 -5.61 -1.92
CA LEU A 134 -20.13 -4.85 -0.96
C LEU A 134 -19.51 -3.48 -0.67
N ILE A 135 -18.20 -3.46 -0.39
CA ILE A 135 -17.48 -2.22 -0.08
C ILE A 135 -17.50 -1.26 -1.28
N GLU A 136 -17.21 -1.75 -2.48
CA GLU A 136 -17.23 -0.94 -3.71
C GLU A 136 -18.63 -0.36 -3.96
N ALA A 137 -19.68 -1.16 -3.81
CA ALA A 137 -21.06 -0.70 -3.95
C ALA A 137 -21.40 0.41 -2.94
N VAL A 138 -21.06 0.24 -1.66
CA VAL A 138 -21.29 1.26 -0.62
C VAL A 138 -20.53 2.55 -0.95
N CYS A 139 -19.26 2.43 -1.36
CA CYS A 139 -18.43 3.56 -1.75
C CYS A 139 -19.01 4.33 -2.95
N VAL A 140 -19.53 3.61 -3.97
CA VAL A 140 -20.18 4.21 -5.14
C VAL A 140 -21.45 4.95 -4.74
N VAL A 141 -22.34 4.33 -3.97
CA VAL A 141 -23.61 4.97 -3.54
C VAL A 141 -23.33 6.18 -2.64
N ALA A 142 -22.27 6.14 -1.84
CA ALA A 142 -21.82 7.27 -1.03
C ALA A 142 -21.21 8.43 -1.85
N GLY A 143 -20.95 8.24 -3.16
CA GLY A 143 -20.25 9.22 -4.00
C GLY A 143 -18.75 9.31 -3.70
N ARG A 144 -18.17 8.25 -3.13
CA ARG A 144 -16.79 8.20 -2.63
C ARG A 144 -16.08 6.93 -3.10
N PRO A 145 -15.88 6.75 -4.41
CA PRO A 145 -15.28 5.54 -4.97
C PRO A 145 -13.87 5.29 -4.42
N LEU A 146 -13.50 4.02 -4.36
CA LEU A 146 -12.16 3.58 -4.00
C LEU A 146 -11.19 3.83 -5.16
N ASP A 147 -10.05 4.45 -4.86
CA ASP A 147 -8.92 4.49 -5.78
C ASP A 147 -7.80 3.57 -5.26
N MET A 148 -7.96 2.27 -5.52
CA MET A 148 -7.01 1.23 -5.12
C MET A 148 -6.09 0.81 -6.28
N THR A 149 -6.15 1.51 -7.42
CA THR A 149 -5.35 1.18 -8.62
C THR A 149 -3.84 1.29 -8.36
N GLY A 150 -3.42 2.04 -7.35
CA GLY A 150 -2.02 2.14 -6.93
C GLY A 150 -1.45 0.94 -6.18
N LEU A 151 -2.27 -0.01 -5.71
CA LEU A 151 -1.83 -1.19 -4.93
C LEU A 151 -1.75 -2.48 -5.76
N ALA A 152 -2.43 -2.53 -6.91
CA ALA A 152 -2.46 -3.71 -7.78
C ALA A 152 -1.20 -3.88 -8.67
N ASN A 153 -0.33 -2.87 -8.75
CA ASN A 153 0.80 -2.84 -9.69
C ASN A 153 2.05 -3.60 -9.23
N HIS A 154 2.00 -4.36 -8.13
CA HIS A 154 3.15 -5.17 -7.68
C HIS A 154 3.10 -6.64 -8.14
N SER A 155 2.12 -7.04 -8.96
CA SER A 155 1.94 -8.43 -9.39
C SER A 155 2.00 -8.65 -10.91
N SER A 156 2.38 -7.66 -11.73
CA SER A 156 2.42 -7.81 -13.20
C SER A 156 3.77 -7.48 -13.85
N GLU A 157 4.89 -7.91 -13.26
CA GLU A 157 6.18 -7.94 -13.95
C GLU A 157 6.82 -9.35 -13.91
N VAL A 158 6.04 -10.40 -14.17
CA VAL A 158 6.61 -11.66 -14.69
C VAL A 158 5.60 -12.29 -15.65
N GLU A 159 5.68 -11.89 -16.90
CA GLU A 159 5.55 -12.72 -18.09
C GLU A 159 5.39 -11.73 -19.24
N HIS A 160 6.43 -11.60 -20.06
CA HIS A 160 6.37 -11.40 -21.52
C HIS A 160 7.82 -11.49 -22.03
N GLY A 161 8.39 -12.70 -21.89
CA GLY A 161 9.54 -13.11 -22.68
C GLY A 161 9.04 -13.57 -24.04
N GLN A 162 9.39 -12.80 -25.08
CA GLN A 162 9.24 -13.16 -26.50
C GLN A 162 9.82 -14.57 -26.77
N VAL A 163 9.38 -15.34 -27.75
CA VAL A 163 9.72 -15.31 -29.19
C VAL A 163 9.02 -16.59 -29.74
N THR A 164 8.30 -16.65 -30.86
CA THR A 164 8.87 -16.75 -32.21
C THR A 164 7.78 -16.68 -33.28
N THR A 165 8.08 -15.91 -34.31
CA THR A 165 7.39 -15.76 -35.60
C THR A 165 7.39 -17.06 -36.43
N LEU A 166 6.21 -17.50 -36.88
CA LEU A 166 5.76 -18.06 -38.19
C LEU A 166 6.70 -18.97 -39.04
N PRO A 167 6.13 -19.93 -39.82
CA PRO A 167 5.70 -19.56 -41.17
C PRO A 167 4.32 -20.08 -41.61
N ALA A 168 3.75 -19.33 -42.55
CA ALA A 168 2.58 -19.66 -43.33
C ALA A 168 2.79 -20.93 -44.18
N ILE A 169 1.72 -21.71 -44.34
CA ILE A 169 1.65 -22.79 -45.34
C ILE A 169 0.68 -22.33 -46.44
N PRO A 170 1.11 -22.27 -47.71
CA PRO A 170 0.23 -22.03 -48.85
C PRO A 170 -0.31 -23.36 -49.39
N GLY A 171 -1.54 -23.33 -49.93
CA GLY A 171 -2.15 -24.42 -50.70
C GLY A 171 -3.49 -24.87 -50.17
#